data_AF-A0AAD0P9Q6-F1
#
_entry.id   AF-A0AAD0P9Q6-F1
#
_cell.length_a   1.000
_cell.length_b   1.000
_cell.length_c   1.000
_cell.angle_alpha   90.00
_cell.angle_beta   90.00
_cell.angle_gamma   90.00
#
_symmetry.space_group_name_H-M   'P 1'
#
loop_
_entity.id
_entity.type
_entity.pdbx_description
1 polymer ?
#
loop_
_entity_poly.entity_id
_entity_poly.type
_entity_poly.pdbx_seq_one_letter_code
_entity_poly.pdbx_strand_id
1 'polypeptide(L)'
;MYPFHPNCLCSIMPAEERNSSVKTDNILKKLLFGGKDKEDSDNNELRLSKKYIDDLMKGIDLKTATPDDIIKLGKAFNYRYNMSDNIGNKEKLKEMFANHREMGGVVPNNRWAKGSNKAIRKQLEEAFSYYPKDWADTLNGSGRQMLARKHPKRGFFSEGAAKASGREYDVKYDNYLDGYLTIVSTGVRKTTPYHEIGHMVEFFNKNLVRIEKEWVDQRTKDEKPTRLLDIFPNLPYGPYEVVKKDNFIDPYIGKYYDDAAEVFIMGIQRTL
;
A
#
# COMPACT_ATOMS: atom_id res chain seq x y z
N MET A 1 6.93 15.86 14.88
CA MET A 1 7.62 16.70 13.88
C MET A 1 8.94 16.03 13.59
N TYR A 2 9.17 15.55 12.36
CA TYR A 2 10.40 14.83 11.99
C TYR A 2 11.58 15.83 11.88
N PRO A 3 12.80 15.48 12.34
CA PRO A 3 13.98 16.33 12.17
C PRO A 3 14.28 16.58 10.69
N PHE A 4 14.67 17.83 10.37
CA PHE A 4 14.96 18.33 9.02
C PHE A 4 16.06 17.49 8.36
N HIS A 5 15.78 16.96 7.16
CA HIS A 5 16.70 16.13 6.41
C HIS A 5 16.58 16.44 4.90
N PRO A 6 17.66 16.84 4.23
CA PRO A 6 17.60 17.42 2.89
C PRO A 6 17.05 16.49 1.79
N ASN A 7 16.89 15.20 2.07
CA ASN A 7 16.33 14.22 1.14
C ASN A 7 15.05 13.54 1.67
N CYS A 8 14.37 14.07 2.70
CA CYS A 8 13.06 13.56 3.13
C CYS A 8 12.01 14.66 3.11
N LEU A 9 11.04 14.61 2.20
CA LEU A 9 9.92 15.58 2.13
C LEU A 9 9.17 15.72 3.47
N CYS A 10 9.15 14.66 4.27
CA CYS A 10 8.60 14.62 5.63
C CYS A 10 9.19 15.67 6.59
N SER A 11 10.31 16.27 6.22
CA SER A 11 11.16 17.08 7.06
C SER A 11 11.42 18.49 6.48
N ILE A 12 10.94 18.78 5.26
CA ILE A 12 11.17 20.04 4.53
C ILE A 12 9.90 20.94 4.52
N MET A 13 9.08 20.89 5.57
CA MET A 13 7.91 21.79 5.77
C MET A 13 6.65 21.43 4.91
N PRO A 14 5.46 22.01 5.20
CA PRO A 14 4.16 21.46 4.82
C PRO A 14 4.00 21.49 3.29
N ALA A 15 3.02 20.74 2.79
CA ALA A 15 2.68 20.63 1.38
C ALA A 15 2.36 21.99 0.72
N GLU A 16 3.36 22.82 0.50
CA GLU A 16 3.36 23.85 -0.53
C GLU A 16 3.92 23.18 -1.77
N GLU A 17 2.99 22.77 -2.62
CA GLU A 17 3.25 22.37 -4.00
C GLU A 17 4.17 23.41 -4.64
N ARG A 18 5.33 22.97 -5.15
CA ARG A 18 5.96 23.73 -6.23
C ARG A 18 4.92 23.78 -7.34
N ASN A 19 4.37 24.97 -7.59
CA ASN A 19 3.55 25.31 -8.75
C ASN A 19 4.03 24.56 -9.99
N SER A 20 3.40 23.42 -10.29
CA SER A 20 3.82 22.50 -11.35
C SER A 20 2.74 22.30 -12.41
N SER A 21 1.56 22.93 -12.23
CA SER A 21 0.35 22.70 -13.02
C SER A 21 0.57 22.70 -14.54
N VAL A 22 1.47 23.53 -15.09
CA VAL A 22 1.66 23.61 -16.55
C VAL A 22 2.77 22.69 -17.08
N LYS A 23 3.86 22.47 -16.32
CA LYS A 23 4.98 21.61 -16.77
C LYS A 23 4.68 20.12 -16.56
N THR A 24 4.01 19.78 -15.46
CA THR A 24 3.65 18.40 -15.14
C THR A 24 2.57 17.89 -16.09
N ASP A 25 1.61 18.73 -16.48
CA ASP A 25 0.60 18.42 -17.49
C ASP A 25 1.21 18.09 -18.85
N ASN A 26 2.18 18.89 -19.32
CA ASN A 26 2.83 18.64 -20.61
C ASN A 26 3.73 17.39 -20.58
N ILE A 27 4.38 17.10 -19.46
CA ILE A 27 5.17 15.87 -19.30
C ILE A 27 4.25 14.66 -19.19
N LEU A 28 3.16 14.73 -18.41
CA LEU A 28 2.15 13.66 -18.32
C LEU A 28 1.54 13.39 -19.68
N LYS A 29 1.17 14.45 -20.41
CA LYS A 29 0.64 14.34 -21.78
C LYS A 29 1.65 13.69 -22.71
N LYS A 30 2.92 14.08 -22.66
CA LYS A 30 3.97 13.46 -23.48
C LYS A 30 4.23 11.99 -23.12
N LEU A 31 4.14 11.65 -21.84
CA LEU A 31 4.39 10.30 -21.31
C LEU A 31 3.21 9.34 -21.54
N LEU A 32 1.97 9.87 -21.56
CA LEU A 32 0.75 9.12 -21.87
C LEU A 32 0.42 9.08 -23.36
N PHE A 33 0.71 10.16 -24.11
CA PHE A 33 0.19 10.36 -25.48
C PHE A 33 1.27 10.47 -26.56
N GLY A 34 2.56 10.54 -26.20
CA GLY A 34 3.65 10.76 -27.15
C GLY A 34 3.63 12.18 -27.72
N GLY A 35 4.80 12.82 -27.82
CA GLY A 35 4.88 14.21 -28.29
C GLY A 35 4.52 14.36 -29.76
N LYS A 36 3.23 14.51 -30.08
CA LYS A 36 2.76 15.07 -31.35
C LYS A 36 1.72 16.15 -31.05
N ASP A 37 2.06 17.35 -31.44
CA ASP A 37 1.19 18.52 -31.32
C ASP A 37 0.10 18.47 -32.40
N LYS A 38 -1.11 18.86 -31.97
CA LYS A 38 -2.13 19.61 -32.73
C LYS A 38 -3.36 18.96 -33.40
N GLU A 39 -3.74 17.70 -33.16
CA GLU A 39 -5.05 17.23 -33.71
C GLU A 39 -6.01 16.45 -32.77
N ASP A 40 -5.68 16.16 -31.51
CA ASP A 40 -6.41 15.13 -30.73
C ASP A 40 -7.04 15.63 -29.40
N SER A 41 -7.98 16.59 -29.39
CA SER A 41 -8.79 16.81 -28.17
C SER A 41 -9.75 15.66 -27.93
N ASP A 42 -10.47 15.25 -28.98
CA ASP A 42 -11.51 14.22 -28.90
C ASP A 42 -10.91 12.81 -28.74
N ASN A 43 -9.71 12.59 -29.29
CA ASN A 43 -8.95 11.36 -29.11
C ASN A 43 -8.32 11.25 -27.71
N ASN A 44 -7.96 12.37 -27.05
CA ASN A 44 -7.48 12.37 -25.67
C ASN A 44 -8.61 12.10 -24.66
N GLU A 45 -9.83 12.58 -24.95
CA GLU A 45 -11.02 12.31 -24.14
C GLU A 45 -11.48 10.84 -24.27
N LEU A 46 -11.41 10.27 -25.49
CA LEU A 46 -11.68 8.85 -25.76
C LEU A 46 -10.62 7.90 -25.14
N ARG A 47 -9.34 8.32 -25.15
CA ARG A 47 -8.17 7.54 -24.66
C ARG A 47 -7.95 7.59 -23.15
N LEU A 48 -8.74 8.34 -22.39
CA LEU A 48 -8.74 8.30 -20.92
C LEU A 48 -10.11 7.87 -20.36
N SER A 49 -10.92 7.26 -21.23
CA SER A 49 -12.18 6.63 -20.84
C SER A 49 -11.96 5.53 -19.81
N LYS A 50 -13.02 5.20 -19.08
CA LYS A 50 -13.06 4.01 -18.21
C LYS A 50 -12.55 2.77 -18.95
N LYS A 51 -12.92 2.62 -20.23
CA LYS A 51 -12.48 1.50 -21.08
C LYS A 51 -10.95 1.44 -21.23
N TYR A 52 -10.28 2.58 -21.40
CA TYR A 52 -8.81 2.58 -21.50
C TYR A 52 -8.15 2.07 -20.23
N ILE A 53 -8.63 2.52 -19.07
CA ILE A 53 -8.14 2.03 -17.77
C ILE A 53 -8.43 0.53 -17.62
N ASP A 54 -9.63 0.08 -17.98
CA ASP A 54 -9.99 -1.35 -17.98
C ASP A 54 -9.06 -2.17 -18.88
N ASP A 55 -8.72 -1.66 -20.08
CA ASP A 55 -7.85 -2.33 -21.04
C ASP A 55 -6.38 -2.36 -20.53
N LEU A 56 -5.90 -1.29 -19.88
CA LEU A 56 -4.59 -1.30 -19.19
C LEU A 56 -4.58 -2.34 -18.07
N MET A 57 -5.60 -2.38 -17.22
CA MET A 57 -5.70 -3.37 -16.13
C MET A 57 -5.69 -4.80 -16.64
N LYS A 58 -6.41 -5.09 -17.74
CA LYS A 58 -6.43 -6.42 -18.37
C LYS A 58 -5.10 -6.81 -19.00
N GLY A 59 -4.35 -5.83 -19.50
CA GLY A 59 -3.05 -6.06 -20.16
C GLY A 59 -1.89 -6.30 -19.20
N ILE A 60 -2.03 -5.97 -17.91
CA ILE A 60 -0.97 -6.13 -16.92
C ILE A 60 -0.95 -7.58 -16.40
N ASP A 61 0.08 -8.33 -16.79
CA ASP A 61 0.47 -9.57 -16.11
C ASP A 61 1.50 -9.25 -15.02
N LEU A 62 1.13 -9.37 -13.74
CA LEU A 62 2.01 -9.05 -12.62
C LEU A 62 3.31 -9.86 -12.60
N LYS A 63 3.39 -11.01 -13.27
CA LYS A 63 4.65 -11.79 -13.35
C LYS A 63 5.73 -11.07 -14.14
N THR A 64 5.34 -10.31 -15.17
CA THR A 64 6.25 -9.66 -16.13
C THR A 64 6.14 -8.14 -16.09
N ALA A 65 5.11 -7.58 -15.45
CA ALA A 65 4.91 -6.16 -15.31
C ALA A 65 6.11 -5.49 -14.63
N THR A 66 6.39 -4.29 -15.10
CA THR A 66 7.44 -3.41 -14.57
C THR A 66 6.82 -2.31 -13.68
N PRO A 67 7.63 -1.60 -12.87
CA PRO A 67 7.17 -0.42 -12.17
C PRO A 67 6.50 0.63 -13.06
N ASP A 68 7.00 0.82 -14.29
CA ASP A 68 6.48 1.80 -15.23
C ASP A 68 5.06 1.45 -15.71
N ASP A 69 4.73 0.17 -15.86
CA ASP A 69 3.38 -0.28 -16.20
C ASP A 69 2.36 0.11 -15.11
N ILE A 70 2.74 -0.08 -13.85
CA ILE A 70 1.92 0.27 -12.69
C ILE A 70 1.79 1.80 -12.55
N ILE A 71 2.87 2.55 -12.74
CA ILE A 71 2.87 4.01 -12.74
C ILE A 71 1.97 4.56 -13.86
N LYS A 72 2.04 3.97 -15.06
CA LYS A 72 1.20 4.36 -16.20
C LYS A 72 -0.28 4.18 -15.88
N LEU A 73 -0.67 3.03 -15.32
CA LEU A 73 -2.03 2.79 -14.86
C LEU A 73 -2.45 3.80 -13.79
N GLY A 74 -1.60 4.04 -12.78
CA GLY A 74 -1.87 5.00 -11.71
C GLY A 74 -2.07 6.43 -12.22
N LYS A 75 -1.25 6.88 -13.18
CA LYS A 75 -1.39 8.18 -13.84
C LYS A 75 -2.69 8.30 -14.63
N ALA A 76 -3.03 7.28 -15.43
CA ALA A 76 -4.28 7.26 -16.19
C ALA A 76 -5.50 7.32 -15.25
N PHE A 77 -5.47 6.56 -14.17
CA PHE A 77 -6.52 6.58 -13.15
C PHE A 77 -6.62 7.95 -12.47
N ASN A 78 -5.50 8.51 -12.01
CA ASN A 78 -5.48 9.82 -11.36
C ASN A 78 -6.02 10.92 -12.27
N TYR A 79 -5.60 10.93 -13.54
CA TYR A 79 -6.08 11.90 -14.51
C TYR A 79 -7.60 11.83 -14.70
N ARG A 80 -8.16 10.61 -14.78
CA ARG A 80 -9.60 10.40 -15.02
C ARG A 80 -10.47 10.72 -13.81
N TYR A 81 -10.00 10.40 -12.61
CA TYR A 81 -10.81 10.46 -11.38
C TYR A 81 -10.40 11.57 -10.43
N ASN A 82 -9.30 12.27 -10.71
CA ASN A 82 -8.71 13.27 -9.83
C ASN A 82 -8.47 12.71 -8.40
N MET A 83 -7.78 11.58 -8.34
CA MET A 83 -7.58 10.82 -7.10
C MET A 83 -6.74 11.60 -6.08
N SER A 84 -5.72 12.33 -6.53
CA SER A 84 -4.82 13.14 -5.69
C SER A 84 -5.57 14.15 -4.81
N ASP A 85 -6.61 14.79 -5.36
CA ASP A 85 -7.39 15.81 -4.65
C ASP A 85 -8.38 15.21 -3.64
N ASN A 86 -8.50 13.88 -3.62
CA ASN A 86 -9.44 13.14 -2.78
C ASN A 86 -8.71 12.21 -1.78
N ILE A 87 -7.40 12.38 -1.61
CA ILE A 87 -6.61 11.68 -0.57
C ILE A 87 -7.21 11.97 0.82
N GLY A 88 -7.42 10.90 1.61
CA GLY A 88 -8.06 10.95 2.93
C GLY A 88 -9.60 10.86 2.89
N ASN A 89 -10.22 10.89 1.70
CA ASN A 89 -11.66 10.69 1.54
C ASN A 89 -11.96 9.25 1.09
N LYS A 90 -12.00 8.32 2.06
CA LYS A 90 -12.15 6.88 1.80
C LYS A 90 -13.39 6.51 0.99
N GLU A 91 -14.52 7.18 1.23
CA GLU A 91 -15.75 6.92 0.48
C GLU A 91 -15.59 7.31 -0.98
N LYS A 92 -15.05 8.51 -1.23
CA LYS A 92 -14.82 8.97 -2.61
C LYS A 92 -13.82 8.08 -3.34
N LEU A 93 -12.75 7.70 -2.67
CA LEU A 93 -11.76 6.78 -3.23
C LEU A 93 -12.37 5.42 -3.54
N LYS A 94 -13.19 4.87 -2.63
CA LYS A 94 -13.93 3.63 -2.85
C LYS A 94 -14.86 3.74 -4.06
N GLU A 95 -15.61 4.83 -4.21
CA GLU A 95 -16.44 5.09 -5.40
C GLU A 95 -15.61 5.11 -6.70
N MET A 96 -14.47 5.79 -6.70
CA MET A 96 -13.57 5.84 -7.87
C MET A 96 -13.11 4.43 -8.25
N PHE A 97 -12.59 3.65 -7.29
CA PHE A 97 -12.13 2.29 -7.53
C PHE A 97 -13.27 1.34 -7.94
N ALA A 98 -14.48 1.55 -7.41
CA ALA A 98 -15.67 0.76 -7.74
C ALA A 98 -16.06 0.82 -9.23
N ASN A 99 -15.57 1.82 -9.98
CA ASN A 99 -15.74 1.85 -11.43
C ASN A 99 -15.02 0.70 -12.13
N HIS A 100 -13.94 0.16 -11.56
CA HIS A 100 -13.05 -0.80 -12.24
C HIS A 100 -13.03 -2.17 -11.60
N ARG A 101 -13.49 -2.29 -10.36
CA ARG A 101 -13.49 -3.54 -9.61
C ARG A 101 -14.52 -3.53 -8.51
N GLU A 102 -14.95 -4.71 -8.09
CA GLU A 102 -15.85 -4.84 -6.95
C GLU A 102 -15.13 -4.45 -5.65
N MET A 103 -15.77 -3.58 -4.88
CA MET A 103 -15.27 -3.03 -3.62
C MET A 103 -16.12 -3.52 -2.45
N GLY A 104 -15.55 -3.53 -1.24
CA GLY A 104 -16.25 -3.95 -0.04
C GLY A 104 -15.98 -5.41 0.31
N GLY A 105 -14.73 -5.72 0.62
CA GLY A 105 -14.37 -7.04 1.13
C GLY A 105 -15.08 -7.38 2.44
N VAL A 106 -15.54 -8.63 2.54
CA VAL A 106 -16.16 -9.18 3.75
C VAL A 106 -15.43 -10.46 4.14
N VAL A 107 -14.94 -10.51 5.37
CA VAL A 107 -14.40 -11.73 5.96
C VAL A 107 -15.54 -12.45 6.70
N PRO A 108 -16.01 -13.61 6.22
CA PRO A 108 -17.12 -14.33 6.84
C PRO A 108 -16.85 -14.71 8.30
N ASN A 109 -17.90 -14.83 9.10
CA ASN A 109 -17.79 -15.12 10.54
C ASN A 109 -16.98 -16.40 10.85
N ASN A 110 -17.11 -17.45 10.03
CA ASN A 110 -16.38 -18.72 10.18
C ASN A 110 -14.90 -18.63 9.78
N ARG A 111 -14.47 -17.54 9.14
CA ARG A 111 -13.08 -17.25 8.81
C ARG A 111 -12.36 -16.49 9.91
N TRP A 112 -13.04 -16.09 10.99
CA TRP A 112 -12.37 -15.53 12.17
C TRP A 112 -12.03 -16.63 13.17
N ALA A 113 -10.76 -16.70 13.55
CA ALA A 113 -10.27 -17.64 14.55
C ALA A 113 -10.92 -17.37 15.91
N LYS A 114 -11.28 -18.45 16.63
CA LYS A 114 -11.80 -18.37 18.00
C LYS A 114 -10.81 -17.64 18.90
N GLY A 115 -11.31 -16.74 19.74
CA GLY A 115 -10.47 -15.91 20.62
C GLY A 115 -9.93 -14.63 19.99
N SER A 116 -10.30 -14.33 18.74
CA SER A 116 -10.04 -13.02 18.13
C SER A 116 -10.61 -11.88 18.97
N ASN A 117 -9.82 -10.82 19.13
CA ASN A 117 -10.24 -9.63 19.85
C ASN A 117 -11.35 -8.91 19.07
N LYS A 118 -12.52 -8.73 19.70
CA LYS A 118 -13.72 -8.15 19.06
C LYS A 118 -13.50 -6.73 18.51
N ALA A 119 -12.78 -5.88 19.26
CA ALA A 119 -12.56 -4.49 18.85
C ALA A 119 -11.62 -4.40 17.64
N ILE A 120 -10.53 -5.17 17.65
CA ILE A 120 -9.58 -5.21 16.52
C ILE A 120 -10.24 -5.84 15.30
N ARG A 121 -11.01 -6.92 15.49
CA ARG A 121 -11.80 -7.54 14.42
C ARG A 121 -12.73 -6.53 13.75
N LYS A 122 -13.50 -5.75 14.53
CA LYS A 122 -14.40 -4.73 13.98
C LYS A 122 -13.65 -3.70 13.12
N GLN A 123 -12.47 -3.27 13.56
CA GLN A 123 -11.65 -2.32 12.79
C GLN A 123 -11.09 -2.94 11.49
N LEU A 124 -10.77 -4.23 11.50
CA LEU A 124 -10.36 -4.94 10.30
C LEU A 124 -11.52 -5.12 9.32
N GLU A 125 -12.71 -5.47 9.82
CA GLU A 125 -13.93 -5.56 9.01
C GLU A 125 -14.27 -4.21 8.37
N GLU A 126 -14.17 -3.11 9.12
CA GLU A 126 -14.30 -1.75 8.60
C GLU A 126 -13.27 -1.49 7.50
N ALA A 127 -11.99 -1.79 7.73
CA ALA A 127 -10.94 -1.58 6.73
C ALA A 127 -11.16 -2.41 5.44
N PHE A 128 -11.49 -3.70 5.57
CA PHE A 128 -11.83 -4.55 4.43
C PHE A 128 -13.00 -3.99 3.59
N SER A 129 -13.97 -3.33 4.23
CA SER A 129 -15.11 -2.73 3.53
C SER A 129 -14.73 -1.58 2.59
N TYR A 130 -13.53 -1.00 2.72
CA TYR A 130 -12.99 0.03 1.84
C TYR A 130 -12.04 -0.51 0.78
N TYR A 131 -11.65 -1.78 0.88
CA TYR A 131 -10.75 -2.44 -0.06
C TYR A 131 -11.51 -3.22 -1.13
N PRO A 132 -10.81 -3.58 -2.23
CA PRO A 132 -11.34 -4.53 -3.17
C PRO A 132 -11.84 -5.81 -2.52
N LYS A 133 -12.95 -6.34 -3.04
CA LYS A 133 -13.54 -7.59 -2.55
C LYS A 133 -12.55 -8.75 -2.63
N ASP A 134 -11.78 -8.81 -3.71
CA ASP A 134 -10.79 -9.88 -3.97
C ASP A 134 -9.75 -10.04 -2.85
N TRP A 135 -9.45 -8.99 -2.08
CA TRP A 135 -8.47 -9.08 -1.00
C TRP A 135 -9.01 -9.89 0.18
N ALA A 136 -10.29 -9.73 0.50
CA ALA A 136 -10.96 -10.60 1.46
C ALA A 136 -11.17 -12.00 0.86
N ASP A 137 -11.47 -12.11 -0.44
CA ASP A 137 -11.65 -13.41 -1.10
C ASP A 137 -10.35 -14.22 -1.16
N THR A 138 -9.20 -13.57 -1.31
CA THR A 138 -7.89 -14.24 -1.28
C THR A 138 -7.67 -14.94 0.07
N LEU A 139 -7.98 -14.24 1.17
CA LEU A 139 -7.99 -14.86 2.50
C LEU A 139 -9.01 -16.02 2.55
N ASN A 140 -10.24 -15.81 2.09
CA ASN A 140 -11.30 -16.82 2.14
C ASN A 140 -10.95 -18.09 1.35
N GLY A 141 -10.31 -17.93 0.19
CA GLY A 141 -9.86 -19.00 -0.71
C GLY A 141 -8.61 -19.72 -0.22
N SER A 142 -7.77 -19.07 0.61
CA SER A 142 -6.55 -19.69 1.17
C SER A 142 -6.82 -20.84 2.14
N GLY A 143 -8.06 -20.97 2.64
CA GLY A 143 -8.41 -21.93 3.69
C GLY A 143 -8.02 -21.49 5.10
N ARG A 144 -7.22 -20.42 5.24
CA ARG A 144 -6.75 -19.90 6.54
C ARG A 144 -7.85 -19.14 7.30
N GLN A 145 -7.67 -19.02 8.61
CA GLN A 145 -8.48 -18.16 9.48
C GLN A 145 -7.73 -16.89 9.87
N MET A 146 -8.48 -15.82 10.12
CA MET A 146 -7.96 -14.56 10.61
C MET A 146 -7.99 -14.47 12.13
N LEU A 147 -6.83 -14.19 12.71
CA LEU A 147 -6.66 -14.03 14.15
C LEU A 147 -6.38 -12.56 14.49
N ALA A 148 -7.38 -11.87 15.04
CA ALA A 148 -7.23 -10.49 15.48
C ALA A 148 -6.72 -10.43 16.92
N ARG A 149 -5.62 -9.72 17.19
CA ARG A 149 -5.12 -9.53 18.56
C ARG A 149 -4.88 -8.07 18.92
N LYS A 150 -5.00 -7.79 20.21
CA LYS A 150 -4.69 -6.48 20.78
C LYS A 150 -3.30 -6.51 21.43
N HIS A 151 -2.48 -5.52 21.13
CA HIS A 151 -1.20 -5.29 21.81
C HIS A 151 -1.08 -3.82 22.23
N PRO A 152 -0.56 -3.50 23.42
CA PRO A 152 -0.61 -2.12 23.93
C PRO A 152 0.21 -1.10 23.13
N LYS A 153 1.24 -1.53 22.39
CA LYS A 153 2.24 -0.60 21.82
C LYS A 153 2.41 -0.62 20.30
N ARG A 154 1.99 -1.68 19.60
CA ARG A 154 2.29 -1.83 18.17
C ARG A 154 1.23 -2.64 17.43
N GLY A 155 1.16 -2.42 16.11
CA GLY A 155 0.53 -3.35 15.17
C GLY A 155 1.58 -4.17 14.42
N PHE A 156 1.17 -5.31 13.87
CA PHE A 156 1.94 -6.08 12.90
C PHE A 156 1.06 -7.16 12.26
N PHE A 157 1.44 -7.58 11.06
CA PHE A 157 0.99 -8.79 10.37
C PHE A 157 1.97 -9.95 10.63
N SER A 158 1.45 -11.17 10.69
CA SER A 158 2.24 -12.40 10.76
C SER A 158 1.54 -13.52 10.01
N GLU A 159 2.32 -14.31 9.27
CA GLU A 159 1.91 -15.66 8.87
C GLU A 159 1.82 -16.55 10.11
N GLY A 160 0.73 -17.31 10.27
CA GLY A 160 0.47 -18.19 11.41
C GLY A 160 -0.27 -17.54 12.57
N ALA A 161 -0.55 -18.33 13.62
CA ALA A 161 -1.29 -17.94 14.81
C ALA A 161 -0.36 -17.29 15.85
N ALA A 162 0.26 -16.16 15.50
CA ALA A 162 1.19 -15.46 16.37
C ALA A 162 0.54 -15.00 17.69
N LYS A 163 1.31 -15.02 18.78
CA LYS A 163 0.93 -14.34 20.03
C LYS A 163 0.92 -12.83 19.85
N ALA A 164 0.22 -12.10 20.71
CA ALA A 164 0.16 -10.64 20.65
C ALA A 164 1.53 -9.95 20.79
N SER A 165 2.53 -10.61 21.40
CA SER A 165 3.91 -10.12 21.47
C SER A 165 4.65 -10.18 20.13
N GLY A 166 4.22 -11.05 19.21
CA GLY A 166 4.87 -11.30 17.92
C GLY A 166 6.20 -12.04 17.99
N ARG A 167 6.55 -12.62 19.15
CA ARG A 167 7.82 -13.36 19.33
C ARG A 167 7.68 -14.87 19.14
N GLU A 168 6.47 -15.39 19.25
CA GLU A 168 6.17 -16.82 19.27
C GLU A 168 4.78 -17.07 18.68
N TYR A 169 4.56 -18.29 18.21
CA TYR A 169 3.25 -18.79 17.87
C TYR A 169 2.45 -19.25 19.09
N ASP A 170 1.13 -19.12 19.01
CA ASP A 170 0.20 -19.60 20.03
C ASP A 170 -0.17 -21.06 19.71
N VAL A 171 0.65 -21.99 20.21
CA VAL A 171 0.57 -23.43 19.95
C VAL A 171 -0.72 -24.11 20.40
N LYS A 172 -1.62 -23.38 21.08
CA LYS A 172 -2.96 -23.89 21.42
C LYS A 172 -3.89 -24.02 20.21
N TYR A 173 -3.55 -23.38 19.10
CA TYR A 173 -4.29 -23.49 17.85
C TYR A 173 -3.75 -24.67 17.04
N ASP A 174 -4.62 -25.58 16.64
CA ASP A 174 -4.25 -26.64 15.70
C ASP A 174 -3.82 -26.03 14.37
N ASN A 175 -2.77 -26.58 13.74
CA ASN A 175 -2.18 -26.01 12.52
C ASN A 175 -1.78 -24.54 12.69
N TYR A 176 -1.17 -24.18 13.83
CA TYR A 176 -0.83 -22.78 14.15
C TYR A 176 0.15 -22.12 13.17
N LEU A 177 0.92 -22.86 12.37
CA LEU A 177 1.84 -22.29 11.38
C LEU A 177 1.08 -21.88 10.10
N ASP A 178 0.30 -22.80 9.54
CA ASP A 178 -0.26 -22.62 8.20
C ASP A 178 -1.76 -22.34 8.19
N GLY A 179 -2.47 -22.61 9.29
CA GLY A 179 -3.93 -22.48 9.38
C GLY A 179 -4.43 -21.05 9.60
N TYR A 180 -3.53 -20.10 9.85
CA TYR A 180 -3.90 -18.75 10.28
C TYR A 180 -3.05 -17.68 9.61
N LEU A 181 -3.58 -16.47 9.59
CA LEU A 181 -2.77 -15.26 9.58
C LEU A 181 -3.22 -14.40 10.76
N THR A 182 -2.26 -13.70 11.38
CA THR A 182 -2.52 -12.88 12.55
C THR A 182 -2.31 -11.42 12.21
N ILE A 183 -3.29 -10.60 12.56
CA ILE A 183 -3.12 -9.14 12.59
C ILE A 183 -3.25 -8.67 14.03
N VAL A 184 -2.22 -7.97 14.48
CA VAL A 184 -2.16 -7.35 15.78
C VAL A 184 -2.30 -5.84 15.63
N SER A 185 -3.04 -5.20 16.52
CA SER A 185 -3.19 -3.75 16.55
C SER A 185 -3.34 -3.23 17.99
N THR A 186 -3.04 -1.95 18.19
CA THR A 186 -3.34 -1.27 19.45
C THR A 186 -4.83 -1.02 19.65
N GLY A 187 -5.58 -0.96 18.55
CA GLY A 187 -6.98 -0.54 18.52
C GLY A 187 -7.18 0.97 18.63
N VAL A 188 -6.09 1.76 18.74
CA VAL A 188 -6.15 3.22 18.89
C VAL A 188 -5.98 3.90 17.53
N ARG A 189 -4.96 3.49 16.76
CA ARG A 189 -4.66 4.09 15.46
C ARG A 189 -5.54 3.45 14.38
N LYS A 190 -6.52 4.21 13.89
CA LYS A 190 -7.46 3.75 12.86
C LYS A 190 -6.82 3.35 11.53
N THR A 191 -5.61 3.84 11.23
CA THR A 191 -4.89 3.51 9.99
C THR A 191 -4.11 2.18 10.09
N THR A 192 -3.88 1.64 11.29
CA THR A 192 -3.14 0.38 11.46
C THR A 192 -3.82 -0.79 10.74
N PRO A 193 -5.14 -1.05 10.89
CA PRO A 193 -5.82 -2.10 10.13
C PRO A 193 -5.59 -2.04 8.61
N TYR A 194 -5.60 -0.84 8.03
CA TYR A 194 -5.35 -0.61 6.60
C TYR A 194 -3.92 -1.01 6.21
N HIS A 195 -2.94 -0.61 7.03
CA HIS A 195 -1.53 -0.96 6.86
C HIS A 195 -1.33 -2.49 6.91
N GLU A 196 -1.81 -3.15 7.96
CA GLU A 196 -1.57 -4.59 8.16
C GLU A 196 -2.31 -5.47 7.13
N ILE A 197 -3.46 -5.03 6.61
CA ILE A 197 -4.12 -5.70 5.48
C ILE A 197 -3.26 -5.61 4.21
N GLY A 198 -2.51 -4.53 4.02
CA GLY A 198 -1.55 -4.39 2.93
C GLY A 198 -0.48 -5.49 2.97
N HIS A 199 0.14 -5.73 4.13
CA HIS A 199 1.09 -6.84 4.32
C HIS A 199 0.44 -8.22 4.05
N MET A 200 -0.83 -8.41 4.40
CA MET A 200 -1.56 -9.63 4.05
C MET A 200 -1.66 -9.83 2.53
N VAL A 201 -1.89 -8.76 1.77
CA VAL A 201 -1.98 -8.83 0.30
C VAL A 201 -0.62 -9.15 -0.32
N GLU A 202 0.45 -8.53 0.17
CA GLU A 202 1.84 -8.84 -0.25
C GLU A 202 2.23 -10.29 0.04
N PHE A 203 1.78 -10.82 1.18
CA PHE A 203 1.97 -12.23 1.53
C PHE A 203 1.44 -13.16 0.43
N PHE A 204 0.23 -12.87 -0.08
CA PHE A 204 -0.39 -13.65 -1.16
C PHE A 204 0.10 -13.28 -2.56
N ASN A 205 0.77 -12.13 -2.74
CA ASN A 205 1.19 -11.62 -4.04
C ASN A 205 2.68 -11.27 -4.07
N LYS A 206 3.52 -12.30 -4.24
CA LYS A 206 4.98 -12.12 -4.33
C LYS A 206 5.43 -11.29 -5.54
N ASN A 207 4.62 -11.21 -6.59
CA ASN A 207 4.90 -10.36 -7.75
C ASN A 207 4.72 -8.88 -7.44
N LEU A 208 3.77 -8.53 -6.56
CA LEU A 208 3.64 -7.15 -6.06
C LEU A 208 4.93 -6.73 -5.35
N VAL A 209 5.40 -7.55 -4.40
CA VAL A 209 6.65 -7.30 -3.66
C VAL A 209 7.84 -7.14 -4.61
N ARG A 210 7.95 -8.01 -5.64
CA ARG A 210 8.97 -7.87 -6.67
C ARG A 210 8.94 -6.49 -7.33
N ILE A 211 7.78 -6.06 -7.82
CA ILE A 211 7.62 -4.78 -8.52
C ILE A 211 7.95 -3.60 -7.60
N GLU A 212 7.56 -3.65 -6.33
CA GLU A 212 7.89 -2.60 -5.37
C GLU A 212 9.41 -2.48 -5.15
N LYS A 213 10.09 -3.62 -4.99
CA LYS A 213 11.56 -3.65 -4.85
C LYS A 213 12.25 -3.12 -6.10
N GLU A 214 11.80 -3.53 -7.28
CA GLU A 214 12.30 -3.01 -8.56
C GLU A 214 12.12 -1.49 -8.66
N TRP A 215 10.97 -0.95 -8.23
CA TRP A 215 10.73 0.48 -8.22
C TRP A 215 11.66 1.24 -7.27
N VAL A 216 11.86 0.72 -6.04
CA VAL A 216 12.82 1.29 -5.09
C VAL A 216 14.21 1.25 -5.69
N ASP A 217 14.64 0.11 -6.25
CA ASP A 217 15.96 -0.07 -6.85
C ASP A 217 16.19 0.86 -8.05
N GLN A 218 15.18 1.07 -8.90
CA GLN A 218 15.23 2.05 -10.00
C GLN A 218 15.43 3.49 -9.49
N ARG A 219 14.68 3.88 -8.45
CA ARG A 219 14.76 5.24 -7.89
C ARG A 219 16.04 5.52 -7.11
N THR A 220 16.64 4.48 -6.55
CA THR A 220 17.75 4.57 -5.59
C THR A 220 19.05 3.99 -6.12
N LYS A 221 19.15 3.81 -7.45
CA LYS A 221 20.23 3.06 -8.12
C LYS A 221 21.64 3.51 -7.73
N ASP A 222 21.81 4.77 -7.34
CA ASP A 222 23.08 5.37 -6.94
C ASP A 222 23.17 5.72 -5.43
N GLU A 223 22.18 5.29 -4.63
CA GLU A 223 22.14 5.56 -3.19
C GLU A 223 22.72 4.41 -2.36
N LYS A 224 23.45 4.76 -1.29
CA LYS A 224 23.91 3.80 -0.30
C LYS A 224 22.84 3.59 0.78
N PRO A 225 22.56 2.34 1.21
CA PRO A 225 21.71 2.08 2.37
C PRO A 225 22.18 2.88 3.59
N THR A 226 21.26 3.55 4.27
CA THR A 226 21.50 4.37 5.46
C THR A 226 20.61 3.88 6.58
N ARG A 227 21.09 3.86 7.83
CA ARG A 227 20.23 3.41 8.94
C ARG A 227 19.16 4.45 9.24
N LEU A 228 17.96 4.01 9.59
CA LEU A 228 16.89 4.90 10.06
C LEU A 228 17.31 5.69 11.29
N LEU A 229 18.12 5.11 12.17
CA LEU A 229 18.66 5.79 13.34
C LEU A 229 19.62 6.94 12.96
N ASP A 230 20.36 6.81 11.85
CA ASP A 230 21.26 7.88 11.38
C ASP A 230 20.47 9.08 10.83
N ILE A 231 19.24 8.83 10.34
CA ILE A 231 18.32 9.85 9.82
C ILE A 231 17.45 10.42 10.95
N PHE A 232 17.00 9.57 11.88
CA PHE A 232 16.09 9.88 12.97
C PHE A 232 16.66 9.41 14.32
N PRO A 233 17.71 10.06 14.84
CA PRO A 233 18.41 9.61 16.04
C PRO A 233 17.55 9.59 17.29
N ASN A 234 16.44 10.33 17.30
CA ASN A 234 15.52 10.46 18.44
C ASN A 234 14.29 9.53 18.34
N LEU A 235 14.21 8.67 17.33
CA LEU A 235 13.13 7.69 17.17
C LEU A 235 13.62 6.28 17.54
N PRO A 236 12.75 5.40 18.08
CA PRO A 236 13.15 4.10 18.62
C PRO A 236 13.35 3.04 17.53
N TYR A 237 14.07 3.38 16.46
CA TYR A 237 14.42 2.44 15.40
C TYR A 237 15.57 1.54 15.82
N GLY A 238 15.52 0.28 15.40
CA GLY A 238 16.60 -0.68 15.61
C GLY A 238 17.87 -0.28 14.85
N PRO A 239 19.06 -0.61 15.37
CA PRO A 239 20.34 -0.27 14.73
C PRO A 239 20.58 -0.99 13.40
N TYR A 240 19.75 -1.99 13.07
CA TYR A 240 19.81 -2.76 11.82
C TYR A 240 18.76 -2.33 10.79
N GLU A 241 17.87 -1.40 11.15
CA GLU A 241 16.86 -0.92 10.22
C GLU A 241 17.50 0.05 9.21
N VAL A 242 17.74 -0.45 7.99
CA VAL A 242 18.30 0.33 6.89
C VAL A 242 17.22 0.73 5.90
N VAL A 243 17.37 1.93 5.35
CA VAL A 243 16.53 2.49 4.30
C VAL A 243 17.39 3.00 3.17
N LYS A 244 16.84 3.03 1.96
CA LYS A 244 17.34 3.89 0.90
C LYS A 244 16.64 5.25 1.03
N LYS A 245 17.44 6.32 1.07
CA LYS A 245 17.11 7.60 1.68
C LYS A 245 16.21 8.47 0.81
N ASP A 246 16.17 8.22 -0.50
CA ASP A 246 15.54 8.97 -1.59
C ASP A 246 14.31 9.81 -1.19
N ASN A 247 13.99 10.84 -1.97
CA ASN A 247 12.99 11.87 -1.70
C ASN A 247 11.54 11.35 -1.65
N PHE A 248 11.27 10.48 -0.69
CA PHE A 248 9.99 9.87 -0.39
C PHE A 248 9.19 10.78 0.53
N ILE A 249 7.86 10.66 0.43
CA ILE A 249 6.94 11.35 1.32
C ILE A 249 6.98 10.80 2.76
N ASP A 250 7.48 9.57 2.92
CA ASP A 250 7.83 8.93 4.19
C ASP A 250 9.14 8.15 4.01
N PRO A 251 10.13 8.32 4.91
CA PRO A 251 11.38 7.57 4.85
C PRO A 251 11.17 6.05 4.99
N TYR A 252 10.06 5.62 5.59
CA TYR A 252 9.70 4.21 5.75
C TYR A 252 9.44 3.51 4.40
N ILE A 253 9.09 4.26 3.34
CA ILE A 253 8.94 3.73 1.97
C ILE A 253 10.25 3.13 1.44
N GLY A 254 11.38 3.69 1.86
CA GLY A 254 12.71 3.21 1.46
C GLY A 254 13.17 1.98 2.25
N LYS A 255 12.37 1.46 3.19
CA LYS A 255 12.75 0.29 3.99
C LYS A 255 12.73 -0.96 3.12
N TYR A 256 13.86 -1.67 3.13
CA TYR A 256 14.10 -2.80 2.26
C TYR A 256 14.23 -4.06 3.11
N TYR A 257 13.31 -5.00 2.94
CA TYR A 257 13.41 -6.34 3.52
C TYR A 257 13.67 -7.36 2.41
N ASP A 258 14.16 -8.54 2.79
CA ASP A 258 14.39 -9.62 1.83
C ASP A 258 13.08 -10.07 1.17
N ASP A 259 11.97 -10.04 1.92
CA ASP A 259 10.67 -10.60 1.54
C ASP A 259 9.51 -9.60 1.51
N ALA A 260 9.77 -8.30 1.75
CA ALA A 260 8.75 -7.24 1.77
C ALA A 260 9.30 -5.87 1.34
N ALA A 261 8.39 -4.99 0.93
CA ALA A 261 8.62 -3.56 0.73
C ALA A 261 7.50 -2.78 1.45
N GLU A 262 7.64 -1.48 1.59
CA GLU A 262 6.64 -0.64 2.26
C GLU A 262 5.95 0.33 1.29
N VAL A 263 6.18 0.19 -0.01
CA VAL A 263 5.77 1.17 -1.03
C VAL A 263 4.26 1.20 -1.17
N PHE A 264 3.66 0.05 -1.43
CA PHE A 264 2.23 -0.18 -1.59
C PHE A 264 1.49 0.14 -0.29
N ILE A 265 1.99 -0.38 0.83
CA ILE A 265 1.34 -0.26 2.13
C ILE A 265 1.32 1.19 2.59
N MET A 266 2.44 1.90 2.49
CA MET A 266 2.51 3.31 2.86
C MET A 266 1.69 4.19 1.93
N GLY A 267 1.62 3.84 0.63
CA GLY A 267 0.71 4.46 -0.32
C GLY A 267 -0.73 4.35 0.16
N ILE A 268 -1.20 3.14 0.41
CA ILE A 268 -2.58 2.86 0.83
C ILE A 268 -2.91 3.51 2.17
N GLN A 269 -2.01 3.41 3.16
CA GLN A 269 -2.23 3.97 4.49
C GLN A 269 -2.34 5.50 4.46
N ARG A 270 -1.62 6.16 3.54
CA ARG A 270 -1.67 7.63 3.39
C ARG A 270 -2.83 8.08 2.50
N THR A 271 -3.30 7.23 1.59
CA THR A 271 -4.42 7.53 0.70
C THR A 271 -5.78 7.43 1.41
N LEU A 272 -5.95 6.51 2.38
CA LEU A 272 -7.23 6.25 3.06
C LEU A 272 -7.37 6.97 4.42
#